data_AF-A0A972Q834-F1
#
_entry.id   AF-A0A972Q834-F1
#
_cell.length_a   1.000
_cell.length_b   1.000
_cell.length_c   1.000
_cell.angle_alpha   90.00
_cell.angle_beta   90.00
_cell.angle_gamma   90.00
#
_symmetry.space_group_name_H-M   'P 1'
#
loop_
_entity.id
_entity.type
_entity.pdbx_description
1 polymer ?
#
loop_
_entity_poly.entity_id
_entity_poly.type
_entity_poly.pdbx_seq_one_letter_code
_entity_poly.pdbx_strand_id
1 'polypeptide(L)' 'DGFKPAGIYEVTFDGAGLSSGVYFAVLQAGNFNQTRKLILIK' A
#
# COMPACT_ATOMS: atom_id res chain seq x y z
N ASP A 1 -6.12 -17.89 3.07
CA ASP A 1 -6.40 -18.03 1.64
C ASP A 1 -6.26 -16.69 0.92
N GLY A 2 -5.12 -16.47 0.26
CA GLY A 2 -4.72 -15.18 -0.32
C GLY A 2 -5.38 -14.84 -1.66
N PHE A 3 -6.37 -15.63 -2.10
CA PHE A 3 -7.08 -15.40 -3.36
C PHE A 3 -8.27 -14.48 -3.11
N LYS A 4 -8.28 -13.32 -3.77
CA LYS A 4 -9.39 -12.36 -3.76
C LYS A 4 -9.98 -12.30 -5.17
N PRO A 5 -11.31 -12.40 -5.35
CA PRO A 5 -11.95 -12.28 -6.66
C PRO A 5 -11.69 -10.90 -7.29
N ALA A 6 -11.95 -10.74 -8.59
CA ALA A 6 -11.87 -9.42 -9.20
C ALA A 6 -12.85 -8.44 -8.52
N GLY A 7 -12.38 -7.23 -8.23
CA GLY A 7 -13.17 -6.23 -7.51
C GLY A 7 -12.33 -5.07 -7.00
N ILE A 8 -13.01 -4.11 -6.36
CA ILE A 8 -12.38 -2.98 -5.68
C ILE A 8 -12.11 -3.38 -4.23
N TYR A 9 -10.88 -3.15 -3.77
CA TYR A 9 -10.48 -3.42 -2.40
C TYR A 9 -9.87 -2.17 -1.80
N GLU A 10 -10.29 -1.85 -0.59
CA GLU A 10 -9.72 -0.77 0.20
C GLU A 10 -8.97 -1.37 1.39
N VAL A 11 -7.79 -0.84 1.66
CA VAL A 11 -6.99 -1.20 2.83
C VAL A 11 -6.48 0.08 3.48
N THR A 12 -6.58 0.16 4.80
CA THR A 12 -6.10 1.31 5.57
C THR A 12 -4.65 1.10 5.98
N PHE A 13 -3.81 2.08 5.68
CA PHE A 13 -2.46 2.17 6.22
C PHE A 13 -2.47 3.11 7.43
N ASP A 14 -2.42 2.54 8.63
CA ASP A 14 -2.54 3.27 9.90
C ASP A 14 -1.33 4.19 10.18
N GLY A 15 -0.11 3.74 9.91
CA GLY A 15 1.10 4.58 10.01
C GLY A 15 1.47 5.08 11.41
N ALA A 16 0.65 4.85 12.45
CA ALA A 16 0.82 5.41 13.80
C ALA A 16 2.18 5.10 14.45
N GLY A 17 2.70 3.89 14.24
CA GLY A 17 3.99 3.43 14.78
C GLY A 17 5.23 3.88 14.00
N LEU A 18 5.08 4.59 12.88
CA LEU A 18 6.18 4.96 12.00
C LEU A 18 6.64 6.41 12.22
N SER A 19 7.90 6.70 11.91
CA SER A 19 8.45 8.07 11.93
C SER A 19 7.90 8.90 10.76
N SER A 20 7.89 10.23 10.89
CA SER A 20 7.68 11.09 9.71
C SER A 20 8.76 10.78 8.67
N GLY A 21 8.38 10.68 7.40
CA GLY A 21 9.31 10.29 6.34
C GLY A 21 8.65 9.93 5.02
N VAL A 22 9.49 9.54 4.06
CA VAL A 22 9.04 9.07 2.74
C VAL A 22 8.96 7.54 2.77
N TYR A 23 7.81 7.02 2.37
CA TYR A 23 7.50 5.60 2.28
C TYR A 23 7.14 5.22 0.85
N PHE A 24 7.37 3.97 0.47
CA PHE A 24 6.97 3.45 -0.83
C PHE A 24 6.01 2.28 -0.64
N ALA A 25 4.79 2.42 -1.17
CA ALA A 25 3.82 1.34 -1.25
C ALA A 25 3.94 0.67 -2.61
N VAL A 26 4.05 -0.65 -2.63
CA VAL A 26 4.16 -1.45 -3.86
C VAL A 26 2.90 -2.31 -4.00
N LEU A 27 2.21 -2.16 -5.12
CA LEU A 27 1.03 -2.95 -5.50
C LEU A 27 1.45 -3.95 -6.56
N GLN A 28 1.31 -5.26 -6.27
CA GLN A 28 1.69 -6.34 -7.17
C GLN A 28 0.50 -7.27 -7.42
N ALA A 29 0.21 -7.55 -8.69
CA ALA A 29 -0.85 -8.47 -9.11
C ALA A 29 -0.48 -9.16 -10.43
N GLY A 30 0.03 -10.39 -10.36
CA GLY A 30 0.57 -11.09 -11.54
C GLY A 30 1.68 -10.27 -12.20
N ASN A 31 1.47 -9.85 -13.46
CA ASN A 31 2.42 -9.02 -14.21
C ASN A 31 2.28 -7.51 -13.93
N PHE A 32 1.27 -7.09 -13.16
CA PHE A 32 1.09 -5.69 -12.79
C PHE A 32 1.96 -5.34 -11.59
N ASN A 33 2.72 -4.25 -11.70
CA ASN A 33 3.50 -3.70 -10.59
C ASN A 33 3.38 -2.17 -10.61
N GLN A 34 2.98 -1.58 -9.48
CA GLN A 34 2.87 -0.14 -9.31
C GLN A 34 3.46 0.29 -7.98
N THR A 35 4.42 1.21 -8.02
CA THR A 35 4.99 1.84 -6.82
C THR A 35 4.39 3.22 -6.63
N ARG A 36 3.98 3.53 -5.39
CA ARG A 36 3.49 4.85 -4.99
C ARG A 36 4.34 5.41 -3.86
N LYS A 37 4.80 6.65 -4.02
CA LYS A 37 5.49 7.41 -2.97
C LYS A 37 4.45 8.00 -2.01
N LEU A 38 4.62 7.75 -0.72
CA LEU A 38 3.82 8.28 0.37
C LEU A 38 4.71 9.18 1.23
N ILE A 39 4.16 10.27 1.74
CA ILE A 39 4.84 11.15 2.70
C ILE A 39 4.03 11.09 3.98
N LEU A 40 4.64 10.58 5.04
CA LEU A 40 4.08 10.58 6.39
C LEU A 40 4.60 11.81 7.12
N ILE A 41 3.68 12.67 7.56
CA ILE A 41 3.96 13.87 8.34
C ILE A 41 3.18 13.74 9.65
N LYS A 42 3.85 13.97 10.78
CA LYS A 42 3.25 14.10 12.11
C LYS A 42 3.16 15.57 12.49
#